data_AF-A0A8R7V569-F1
#
_entry.id   AF-A0A8R7V569-F1
#
_cell.length_a   1.000
_cell.length_b   1.000
_cell.length_c   1.000
_cell.angle_alpha   90.00
_cell.angle_beta   90.00
_cell.angle_gamma   90.00
#
_symmetry.space_group_name_H-M   'P 1'
#
loop_
_entity.id
_entity.type
_entity.pdbx_description
1 polymer ?
#
loop_
_entity_poly.entity_id
_entity_poly.type
_entity_poly.pdbx_seq_one_letter_code
_entity_poly.pdbx_strand_id
1 'polypeptide(L)'
;MGMVRAAWFLLLLALLAAADARRQKGGETACDKGWECSGSRFCCNETITDYFKAYQFEELFAKRNNSLAHAAGFWDYKAFITAAALYEPRGFGTTGGREMSMKEVAAFLGHVGAKTSCGYSLADGGSLAWGLCYNHEMSPSQSYCDDSNELYRCAEGVEYYGRGALPVYWNYNYGIVGKGIKQDLLNHPELLEQNATLAFEAAIWRWMTPMKRKQPSAHDAFVGNWKPTKKDTLSKSRELAFEHMMTSL
;
A
#
# COMPACT_ATOMS: atom_id res chain seq x y z
N MET A 1 35.79 -46.14 -36.30
CA MET A 1 34.36 -45.83 -36.02
C MET A 1 34.14 -44.81 -34.87
N GLY A 2 35.14 -44.01 -34.45
CA GLY A 2 35.00 -43.08 -33.31
C GLY A 2 34.69 -41.61 -33.67
N MET A 3 35.17 -41.10 -34.82
CA MET A 3 35.08 -39.66 -35.14
C MET A 3 33.68 -39.20 -35.58
N VAL A 4 32.87 -40.07 -36.19
CA VAL A 4 31.54 -39.69 -36.72
C VAL A 4 30.53 -39.45 -35.59
N ARG A 5 30.65 -40.20 -34.48
CA ARG A 5 29.75 -40.04 -33.31
C ARG A 5 30.00 -38.72 -32.56
N ALA A 6 31.24 -38.29 -32.42
CA ALA A 6 31.58 -37.04 -31.74
C ALA A 6 31.05 -35.80 -32.49
N ALA A 7 31.13 -35.79 -33.83
CA ALA A 7 30.62 -34.69 -34.65
C ALA A 7 29.09 -34.55 -34.56
N TRP A 8 28.35 -35.67 -34.51
CA TRP A 8 26.90 -35.66 -34.34
C TRP A 8 26.48 -35.17 -32.95
N PHE A 9 27.19 -35.56 -31.89
CA PHE A 9 26.95 -35.05 -30.55
C PHE A 9 27.22 -33.55 -30.42
N LEU A 10 28.29 -33.05 -31.05
CA LEU A 10 28.60 -31.62 -31.08
C LEU A 10 27.58 -30.81 -31.89
N LEU A 11 27.07 -31.34 -33.01
CA LEU A 11 25.99 -30.70 -33.76
C LEU A 11 24.68 -30.68 -32.96
N LEU A 12 24.35 -31.77 -32.25
CA LEU A 12 23.15 -31.85 -31.42
C LEU A 12 23.23 -30.88 -30.23
N LEU A 13 24.40 -30.76 -29.60
CA LEU A 13 24.67 -29.79 -28.53
C LEU A 13 24.60 -28.34 -29.05
N ALA A 14 25.13 -28.07 -30.25
CA ALA A 14 25.02 -26.75 -30.88
C ALA A 14 23.57 -26.39 -31.25
N LEU A 15 22.78 -27.36 -31.71
CA LEU A 15 21.35 -27.17 -32.00
C LEU A 15 20.51 -26.99 -30.74
N LEU A 16 20.83 -27.69 -29.65
CA LEU A 16 20.20 -27.49 -28.33
C LEU A 16 20.57 -26.13 -27.73
N ALA A 17 21.84 -25.71 -27.85
CA ALA A 17 22.29 -24.38 -27.41
C ALA A 17 21.65 -23.24 -28.24
N ALA A 18 21.42 -23.46 -29.54
CA ALA A 18 20.73 -22.50 -30.40
C ALA A 18 19.20 -22.43 -30.13
N ALA A 19 18.60 -23.53 -29.65
CA ALA A 19 17.20 -23.56 -29.23
C ALA A 19 16.98 -22.84 -27.87
N ASP A 20 17.93 -22.96 -26.94
CA ASP A 20 17.88 -22.23 -25.65
C ASP A 20 18.12 -20.72 -25.81
N ALA A 21 18.82 -20.29 -26.86
CA ALA A 21 19.05 -18.87 -27.16
C ALA A 21 17.82 -18.12 -27.72
N ARG A 22 16.69 -18.80 -27.97
CA ARG A 22 15.42 -18.18 -28.42
C ARG A 22 14.33 -18.12 -27.36
N ARG A 23 14.66 -18.33 -26.09
CA ARG A 23 13.72 -18.07 -24.99
C ARG A 23 13.67 -16.55 -24.72
N GLN A 24 12.83 -15.88 -25.50
CA GLN A 24 12.27 -14.54 -25.34
C GLN A 24 13.04 -13.58 -24.40
N LYS A 25 13.87 -12.71 -24.98
CA LYS A 25 13.97 -11.33 -24.51
C LYS A 25 12.69 -10.59 -24.92
N GLY A 26 11.56 -10.95 -24.32
CA GLY A 26 10.40 -10.06 -24.29
C GLY A 26 10.68 -9.03 -23.21
N GLY A 27 11.19 -7.86 -23.57
CA GLY A 27 11.13 -6.73 -22.64
C GLY A 27 9.66 -6.54 -22.29
N GLU A 28 9.32 -6.53 -20.99
CA GLU A 28 7.94 -6.23 -20.56
C GLU A 28 7.51 -4.93 -21.22
N THR A 29 6.51 -5.01 -22.10
CA THR A 29 6.00 -3.84 -22.81
C THR A 29 5.30 -2.95 -21.82
N ALA A 30 5.93 -1.81 -21.52
CA ALA A 30 5.29 -0.70 -20.84
C ALA A 30 4.14 -0.17 -21.70
N CYS A 31 3.10 0.34 -21.04
CA CYS A 31 1.89 0.86 -21.67
C CYS A 31 1.55 2.23 -21.10
N ASP A 32 0.81 3.00 -21.88
CA ASP A 32 0.25 4.29 -21.50
C ASP A 32 -1.28 4.18 -21.45
N LYS A 33 -1.84 4.46 -20.28
CA LYS A 33 -3.27 4.46 -19.99
C LYS A 33 -3.62 5.67 -19.13
N GLY A 34 -4.18 6.70 -19.77
CA GLY A 34 -4.61 7.91 -19.09
C GLY A 34 -3.46 8.67 -18.43
N TRP A 35 -3.82 9.52 -17.47
CA TRP A 35 -2.86 10.23 -16.64
C TRP A 35 -2.43 9.39 -15.43
N GLU A 36 -3.22 8.37 -15.08
CA GLU A 36 -2.98 7.44 -13.98
C GLU A 36 -1.79 6.51 -14.26
N CYS A 37 -1.53 6.21 -15.54
CA CYS A 37 -0.67 5.09 -15.91
C CYS A 37 0.15 5.30 -17.18
N SER A 38 1.17 6.15 -17.13
CA SER A 38 2.15 6.27 -18.22
C SER A 38 3.39 5.42 -17.98
N GLY A 39 3.86 4.72 -19.01
CA GLY A 39 5.11 3.96 -19.02
C GLY A 39 5.18 2.81 -18.02
N SER A 40 4.04 2.26 -17.60
CA SER A 40 3.99 1.20 -16.58
C SER A 40 3.82 -0.17 -17.21
N ARG A 41 4.33 -1.23 -16.57
CA ARG A 41 4.01 -2.63 -16.93
C ARG A 41 2.78 -3.17 -16.18
N PHE A 42 2.35 -2.51 -15.12
CA PHE A 42 1.36 -3.05 -14.18
C PHE A 42 -0.07 -2.73 -14.60
N CYS A 43 -0.34 -1.52 -15.07
CA CYS A 43 -1.69 -1.05 -15.40
C CYS A 43 -2.04 -1.14 -16.90
N CYS A 44 -1.41 -2.06 -17.63
CA CYS A 44 -1.68 -2.24 -19.06
C CYS A 44 -3.05 -2.81 -19.37
N ASN A 45 -3.65 -3.49 -18.40
CA ASN A 45 -4.99 -4.04 -18.57
C ASN A 45 -6.03 -3.08 -17.99
N GLU A 46 -5.98 -2.87 -16.68
CA GLU A 46 -6.94 -2.05 -15.94
C GLU A 46 -6.26 -1.21 -14.87
N THR A 47 -6.91 -0.09 -14.55
CA THR A 47 -6.61 0.82 -13.45
C THR A 47 -7.64 0.61 -12.34
N ILE A 48 -7.40 1.15 -11.15
CA ILE A 48 -8.36 1.06 -10.04
C ILE A 48 -9.71 1.65 -10.44
N THR A 49 -9.71 2.76 -11.19
CA THR A 49 -10.95 3.41 -11.64
C THR A 49 -11.77 2.55 -12.59
N ASP A 50 -11.20 1.54 -13.26
CA ASP A 50 -11.93 0.64 -14.16
C ASP A 50 -12.84 -0.34 -13.40
N TYR A 51 -12.44 -0.79 -12.21
CA TYR A 51 -13.16 -1.83 -11.44
C TYR A 51 -13.68 -1.37 -10.07
N PHE A 52 -13.20 -0.25 -9.54
CA PHE A 52 -13.64 0.32 -8.27
C PHE A 52 -14.19 1.72 -8.49
N LYS A 53 -15.52 1.85 -8.47
CA LYS A 53 -16.27 3.07 -8.79
C LYS A 53 -16.67 3.82 -7.52
N ALA A 54 -16.97 5.11 -7.70
CA ALA A 54 -17.40 5.98 -6.61
C ALA A 54 -18.54 5.37 -5.77
N TYR A 55 -19.57 4.78 -6.38
CA TYR A 55 -20.69 4.18 -5.63
C TYR A 55 -20.24 3.04 -4.71
N GLN A 56 -19.23 2.25 -5.09
CA GLN A 56 -18.69 1.17 -4.25
C GLN A 56 -17.92 1.74 -3.05
N PHE A 57 -17.25 2.88 -3.21
CA PHE A 57 -16.63 3.59 -2.10
C PHE A 57 -17.67 4.14 -1.13
N GLU A 58 -18.76 4.72 -1.66
CA GLU A 58 -19.88 5.19 -0.83
C GLU A 58 -20.57 4.04 -0.08
N GLU A 59 -20.75 2.88 -0.72
CA GLU A 59 -21.31 1.68 -0.08
C GLU A 59 -20.38 1.10 0.99
N LEU A 60 -19.07 1.02 0.71
CA LEU A 60 -18.08 0.49 1.64
C LEU A 60 -17.99 1.34 2.92
N PHE A 61 -18.12 2.66 2.80
CA PHE A 61 -18.02 3.62 3.89
C PHE A 61 -19.33 4.40 4.09
N ALA A 62 -20.45 3.66 4.13
CA ALA A 62 -21.80 4.22 4.14
C ALA A 62 -22.09 5.16 5.32
N LYS A 63 -21.34 5.06 6.42
CA LYS A 63 -21.54 5.89 7.63
C LYS A 63 -20.45 6.94 7.86
N ARG A 64 -19.44 7.07 6.98
CA ARG A 64 -18.33 8.03 7.17
C ARG A 64 -18.76 9.51 7.24
N ASN A 65 -19.88 9.84 6.61
CA ASN A 65 -20.46 11.19 6.58
C ASN A 65 -21.70 11.33 7.48
N ASN A 66 -21.93 10.36 8.37
CA ASN A 66 -22.97 10.48 9.39
C ASN A 66 -22.66 11.66 10.33
N SER A 67 -23.68 12.27 10.93
CA SER A 67 -23.49 13.38 11.90
C SER A 67 -22.70 12.98 13.15
N LEU A 68 -22.62 11.69 13.46
CA LEU A 68 -21.80 11.14 14.54
C LEU A 68 -20.35 10.85 14.12
N ALA A 69 -20.03 10.99 12.83
CA ALA A 69 -18.66 10.82 12.36
C ALA A 69 -17.84 12.09 12.60
N HIS A 70 -16.58 11.90 12.99
CA HIS A 70 -15.68 12.99 13.36
C HIS A 70 -14.91 13.58 12.18
N ALA A 71 -14.94 12.90 11.02
CA ALA A 71 -14.33 13.34 9.77
C ALA A 71 -15.36 13.46 8.63
N ALA A 72 -16.61 13.77 8.96
CA ALA A 72 -17.68 13.93 7.98
C ALA A 72 -17.33 15.01 6.93
N GLY A 73 -17.39 14.65 5.65
CA GLY A 73 -17.05 15.51 4.52
C GLY A 73 -15.55 15.62 4.21
N PHE A 74 -14.67 15.01 5.01
CA PHE A 74 -13.23 15.00 4.77
C PHE A 74 -12.82 13.96 3.72
N TRP A 75 -13.34 12.73 3.85
CA TRP A 75 -12.95 11.61 3.00
C TRP A 75 -13.82 11.49 1.75
N ASP A 76 -13.18 11.48 0.58
CA ASP A 76 -13.87 11.27 -0.70
C ASP A 76 -13.12 10.32 -1.64
N TYR A 77 -13.88 9.75 -2.58
CA TYR A 77 -13.37 8.82 -3.59
C TYR A 77 -12.31 9.44 -4.51
N LYS A 78 -12.46 10.71 -4.86
CA LYS A 78 -11.53 11.40 -5.75
C LYS A 78 -10.17 11.55 -5.09
N ALA A 79 -10.11 11.86 -3.79
CA ALA A 79 -8.89 11.92 -3.01
C ALA A 79 -8.17 10.56 -3.00
N PHE A 80 -8.90 9.46 -2.79
CA PHE A 80 -8.35 8.11 -2.86
C PHE A 80 -7.77 7.80 -4.26
N ILE A 81 -8.54 8.01 -5.33
CA ILE A 81 -8.07 7.75 -6.70
C ILE A 81 -6.88 8.64 -7.08
N THR A 82 -6.90 9.92 -6.68
CA THR A 82 -5.80 10.85 -6.96
C THR A 82 -4.51 10.39 -6.31
N ALA A 83 -4.57 9.94 -5.05
CA ALA A 83 -3.43 9.35 -4.37
C ALA A 83 -3.00 8.02 -5.00
N ALA A 84 -3.95 7.15 -5.33
CA ALA A 84 -3.68 5.82 -5.87
C ALA A 84 -3.01 5.86 -7.25
N ALA A 85 -3.40 6.81 -8.11
CA ALA A 85 -2.78 7.02 -9.42
C ALA A 85 -1.26 7.23 -9.36
N LEU A 86 -0.71 7.72 -8.25
CA LEU A 86 0.75 7.84 -8.06
C LEU A 86 1.47 6.49 -7.88
N TYR A 87 0.73 5.44 -7.51
CA TYR A 87 1.24 4.11 -7.16
C TYR A 87 0.68 2.98 -8.04
N GLU A 88 -0.38 3.22 -8.80
CA GLU A 88 -0.86 2.28 -9.85
C GLU A 88 0.25 1.92 -10.86
N PRO A 89 1.10 2.86 -11.32
CA PRO A 89 2.27 2.53 -12.14
C PRO A 89 3.32 1.65 -11.44
N ARG A 90 3.23 1.52 -10.12
CA ARG A 90 4.15 0.72 -9.28
C ARG A 90 3.53 -0.60 -8.81
N GLY A 91 2.29 -0.88 -9.20
CA GLY A 91 1.64 -2.16 -8.92
C GLY A 91 0.47 -2.11 -7.94
N PHE A 92 0.23 -0.99 -7.25
CA PHE A 92 -0.87 -0.88 -6.29
C PHE A 92 -2.22 -1.04 -7.00
N GLY A 93 -2.98 -2.09 -6.68
CA GLY A 93 -4.27 -2.35 -7.33
C GLY A 93 -4.16 -2.69 -8.82
N THR A 94 -2.96 -3.05 -9.30
CA THR A 94 -2.69 -3.35 -10.71
C THR A 94 -1.80 -4.57 -10.89
N THR A 95 -1.51 -5.31 -9.81
CA THR A 95 -0.67 -6.51 -9.81
C THR A 95 -1.48 -7.79 -9.74
N GLY A 96 -1.12 -8.80 -10.53
CA GLY A 96 -1.72 -10.14 -10.45
C GLY A 96 -3.09 -10.29 -11.12
N GLY A 97 -3.50 -9.33 -11.96
CA GLY A 97 -4.76 -9.35 -12.70
C GLY A 97 -5.96 -8.88 -11.87
N ARG A 98 -7.15 -8.84 -12.49
CA ARG A 98 -8.37 -8.22 -11.94
C ARG A 98 -8.71 -8.67 -10.54
N GLU A 99 -8.80 -9.98 -10.33
CA GLU A 99 -9.23 -10.54 -9.05
C GLU A 99 -8.25 -10.18 -7.93
N MET A 100 -6.95 -10.27 -8.19
CA MET A 100 -5.93 -9.89 -7.21
C MET A 100 -5.94 -8.39 -6.93
N SER A 101 -6.11 -7.58 -7.98
CA SER A 101 -6.20 -6.11 -7.88
C SER A 101 -7.40 -5.67 -7.03
N MET A 102 -8.56 -6.31 -7.24
CA MET A 102 -9.76 -6.10 -6.41
C MET A 102 -9.52 -6.54 -4.96
N LYS A 103 -8.88 -7.69 -4.74
CA LYS A 103 -8.55 -8.18 -3.39
C LYS A 103 -7.58 -7.25 -2.66
N GLU A 104 -6.57 -6.72 -3.35
CA GLU A 104 -5.61 -5.79 -2.74
C GLU A 104 -6.29 -4.49 -2.33
N VAL A 105 -7.08 -3.88 -3.21
CA VAL A 105 -7.81 -2.65 -2.89
C VAL A 105 -8.79 -2.88 -1.74
N ALA A 106 -9.51 -4.01 -1.74
CA ALA A 106 -10.40 -4.38 -0.63
C ALA A 106 -9.63 -4.58 0.69
N ALA A 107 -8.46 -5.24 0.65
CA ALA A 107 -7.64 -5.45 1.84
C ALA A 107 -7.07 -4.13 2.39
N PHE A 108 -6.57 -3.26 1.52
CA PHE A 108 -6.08 -1.93 1.88
C PHE A 108 -7.19 -1.09 2.51
N LEU A 109 -8.34 -0.95 1.83
CA LEU A 109 -9.47 -0.16 2.32
C LEU A 109 -10.10 -0.78 3.59
N GLY A 110 -10.07 -2.11 3.73
CA GLY A 110 -10.46 -2.80 4.96
C GLY A 110 -9.58 -2.43 6.15
N HIS A 111 -8.26 -2.35 5.96
CA HIS A 111 -7.33 -1.89 7.02
C HIS A 111 -7.55 -0.42 7.36
N VAL A 112 -7.68 0.44 6.34
CA VAL A 112 -8.02 1.86 6.52
C VAL A 112 -9.31 1.99 7.32
N GLY A 113 -10.37 1.29 6.92
CA GLY A 113 -11.66 1.30 7.60
C GLY A 113 -11.55 0.85 9.05
N ALA A 114 -10.85 -0.25 9.32
CA ALA A 114 -10.65 -0.75 10.68
C ALA A 114 -9.88 0.24 11.58
N LYS A 115 -8.83 0.89 11.04
CA LYS A 115 -7.99 1.83 11.79
C LYS A 115 -8.65 3.18 12.05
N THR A 116 -9.66 3.54 11.27
CA THR A 116 -10.36 4.83 11.36
C THR A 116 -11.82 4.67 11.78
N SER A 117 -12.22 3.48 12.26
CA SER A 117 -13.60 3.18 12.62
C SER A 117 -14.00 3.81 13.95
N CYS A 118 -15.24 4.29 14.02
CA CYS A 118 -15.95 4.56 15.27
C CYS A 118 -17.17 3.63 15.47
N GLY A 119 -17.26 2.57 14.68
CA GLY A 119 -18.36 1.61 14.75
C GLY A 119 -18.29 0.77 16.02
N TYR A 120 -19.40 0.71 16.75
CA TYR A 120 -19.61 -0.18 17.89
C TYR A 120 -20.56 -1.33 17.50
N SER A 121 -20.67 -2.36 18.35
CA SER A 121 -21.39 -3.62 18.02
C SER A 121 -22.86 -3.46 17.64
N LEU A 122 -23.51 -2.36 18.04
CA LEU A 122 -24.91 -2.03 17.75
C LEU A 122 -25.05 -0.80 16.85
N ALA A 123 -23.97 -0.39 16.18
CA ALA A 123 -24.01 0.75 15.28
C ALA A 123 -24.90 0.42 14.06
N ASP A 124 -25.65 1.41 13.59
CA ASP A 124 -26.50 1.28 12.42
C ASP A 124 -25.69 0.88 11.17
N GLY A 125 -26.14 -0.14 10.44
CA GLY A 125 -25.38 -0.76 9.34
C GLY A 125 -24.25 -1.71 9.77
N GLY A 126 -24.06 -1.94 11.07
CA GLY A 126 -22.99 -2.78 11.64
C GLY A 126 -21.66 -2.06 11.77
N SER A 127 -20.76 -2.57 12.63
CA SER A 127 -19.49 -1.91 12.97
C SER A 127 -18.54 -1.68 11.79
N LEU A 128 -18.64 -2.48 10.72
CA LEU A 128 -17.79 -2.38 9.54
C LEU A 128 -18.18 -1.23 8.59
N ALA A 129 -19.42 -0.72 8.67
CA ALA A 129 -19.89 0.39 7.82
C ALA A 129 -19.35 1.77 8.26
N TRP A 130 -18.68 1.83 9.40
CA TRP A 130 -18.22 3.05 10.09
C TRP A 130 -16.72 3.33 9.92
N GLY A 131 -16.06 2.69 8.94
CA GLY A 131 -14.70 3.09 8.55
C GLY A 131 -14.65 4.54 8.05
N LEU A 132 -13.46 5.15 8.11
CA LEU A 132 -13.22 6.56 7.78
C LEU A 132 -14.01 7.54 8.66
N CYS A 133 -14.34 7.14 9.89
CA CYS A 133 -15.03 8.00 10.85
C CYS A 133 -14.10 9.05 11.47
N TYR A 134 -12.83 8.72 11.63
CA TYR A 134 -11.79 9.62 12.12
C TYR A 134 -10.75 9.94 11.04
N ASN A 135 -10.13 11.11 11.12
CA ASN A 135 -8.92 11.46 10.38
C ASN A 135 -7.71 11.74 11.28
N HIS A 136 -7.93 11.82 12.59
CA HIS A 136 -6.91 11.90 13.62
C HIS A 136 -7.38 11.23 14.92
N GLU A 137 -6.44 10.98 15.83
CA GLU A 137 -6.68 10.46 17.17
C GLU A 137 -7.33 11.53 18.07
N MET A 138 -8.54 11.27 18.57
CA MET A 138 -9.30 12.26 19.35
C MET A 138 -8.78 12.50 20.78
N SER A 139 -8.18 11.48 21.39
CA SER A 139 -7.69 11.55 22.77
C SER A 139 -6.29 10.96 22.89
N PRO A 140 -5.27 11.62 22.33
CA PRO A 140 -3.89 11.15 22.41
C PRO A 140 -3.44 10.99 23.86
N SER A 141 -2.83 9.86 24.18
CA SER A 141 -2.29 9.59 25.52
C SER A 141 -0.97 10.31 25.83
N GLN A 142 -0.30 10.81 24.79
CA GLN A 142 0.99 11.49 24.83
C GLN A 142 1.20 12.29 23.53
N SER A 143 2.29 13.06 23.45
CA SER A 143 2.68 13.79 22.23
C SER A 143 3.30 12.90 21.15
N TYR A 144 3.66 11.64 21.47
CA TYR A 144 4.38 10.72 20.59
C TYR A 144 5.69 11.31 20.05
N CYS A 145 6.34 12.16 20.83
CA CYS A 145 7.68 12.62 20.53
C CYS A 145 8.71 11.70 21.19
N ASP A 146 9.62 11.12 20.39
CA ASP A 146 10.84 10.50 20.88
C ASP A 146 12.00 11.51 20.79
N ASP A 147 12.26 12.22 21.89
CA ASP A 147 13.34 13.21 22.01
C ASP A 147 14.74 12.60 21.85
N SER A 148 14.89 11.28 22.00
CA SER A 148 16.17 10.60 21.81
C SER A 148 16.53 10.38 20.34
N ASN A 149 15.58 10.61 19.42
CA ASN A 149 15.80 10.39 18.00
C ASN A 149 16.56 11.55 17.35
N GLU A 150 17.85 11.36 17.10
CA GLU A 150 18.71 12.40 16.52
C GLU A 150 18.45 12.69 15.04
N LEU A 151 17.86 11.73 14.30
CA LEU A 151 17.62 11.85 12.85
C LEU A 151 16.32 12.61 12.55
N TYR A 152 15.28 12.37 13.35
CA TYR A 152 13.97 13.00 13.20
C TYR A 152 13.59 13.69 14.49
N ARG A 153 14.31 14.76 14.83
CA ARG A 153 14.05 15.54 16.05
C ARG A 153 12.63 16.09 16.02
N CYS A 154 11.98 16.09 17.19
CA CYS A 154 10.68 16.69 17.34
C CYS A 154 10.74 18.19 17.09
N ALA A 155 9.80 18.70 16.30
CA ALA A 155 9.62 20.12 16.10
C ALA A 155 8.94 20.76 17.33
N GLU A 156 9.32 21.99 17.63
CA GLU A 156 8.78 22.72 18.78
C GLU A 156 7.27 22.94 18.63
N GLY A 157 6.49 22.59 19.65
CA GLY A 157 5.03 22.74 19.65
C GLY A 157 4.28 21.73 18.76
N VAL A 158 4.97 20.75 18.19
CA VAL A 158 4.39 19.75 17.30
C VAL A 158 4.14 18.43 18.04
N GLU A 159 2.96 17.85 17.83
CA GLU A 159 2.58 16.55 18.37
C GLU A 159 2.35 15.52 17.25
N TYR A 160 2.79 14.28 17.49
CA TYR A 160 2.86 13.20 16.51
C TYR A 160 1.86 12.07 16.80
N TYR A 161 0.67 12.41 17.31
CA TYR A 161 -0.44 11.49 17.46
C TYR A 161 -0.97 10.97 16.11
N GLY A 162 -1.83 9.96 16.15
CA GLY A 162 -2.30 9.27 14.95
C GLY A 162 -3.04 10.19 13.99
N ARG A 163 -2.59 10.31 12.73
CA ARG A 163 -3.31 11.03 11.66
C ARG A 163 -3.30 10.28 10.33
N GLY A 164 -4.34 10.50 9.53
CA GLY A 164 -4.47 9.98 8.16
C GLY A 164 -5.19 8.63 8.06
N ALA A 165 -5.23 8.08 6.85
CA ALA A 165 -6.05 6.90 6.52
C ALA A 165 -5.48 5.59 7.11
N LEU A 166 -4.15 5.48 7.16
CA LEU A 166 -3.44 4.57 8.04
C LEU A 166 -2.70 5.45 9.05
N PRO A 167 -3.20 5.57 10.29
CA PRO A 167 -2.70 6.54 11.24
C PRO A 167 -1.18 6.47 11.43
N VAL A 168 -0.51 7.60 11.19
CA VAL A 168 0.93 7.75 11.43
C VAL A 168 1.14 8.24 12.86
N TYR A 169 1.99 7.55 13.62
CA TYR A 169 2.37 7.90 14.98
C TYR A 169 3.88 8.12 15.04
N TRP A 170 4.33 8.93 15.98
CA TRP A 170 5.75 9.19 16.28
C TRP A 170 6.52 10.03 15.26
N ASN A 171 7.31 10.97 15.77
CA ASN A 171 8.20 11.88 15.01
C ASN A 171 9.00 11.17 13.91
N TYR A 172 9.61 10.03 14.22
CA TYR A 172 10.42 9.30 13.24
C TYR A 172 9.61 8.73 12.08
N ASN A 173 8.37 8.26 12.30
CA ASN A 173 7.54 7.79 11.21
C ASN A 173 7.01 8.96 10.37
N TYR A 174 6.62 10.07 10.99
CA TYR A 174 6.26 11.29 10.27
C TYR A 174 7.40 11.76 9.37
N GLY A 175 8.65 11.77 9.87
CA GLY A 175 9.82 12.09 9.07
C GLY A 175 10.08 11.09 7.92
N ILE A 176 9.94 9.78 8.18
CA ILE A 176 10.12 8.73 7.16
C ILE A 176 9.04 8.82 6.07
N VAL A 177 7.78 8.91 6.46
CA VAL A 177 6.63 9.01 5.53
C VAL A 177 6.72 10.31 4.74
N GLY A 178 6.98 11.44 5.41
CA GLY A 178 7.12 12.73 4.77
C GLY A 178 8.20 12.73 3.70
N LYS A 179 9.38 12.18 4.01
CA LYS A 179 10.43 11.97 3.00
C LYS A 179 9.97 11.09 1.84
N GLY A 180 9.19 10.05 2.13
CA GLY A 180 8.65 9.11 1.15
C GLY A 180 7.68 9.72 0.15
N ILE A 181 6.78 10.60 0.62
CA ILE A 181 5.78 11.31 -0.19
C ILE A 181 6.21 12.74 -0.56
N LYS A 182 7.45 13.12 -0.21
CA LYS A 182 8.03 14.46 -0.46
C LYS A 182 7.21 15.61 0.16
N GLN A 183 6.71 15.40 1.37
CA GLN A 183 6.04 16.40 2.19
C GLN A 183 6.77 16.59 3.52
N ASP A 184 6.77 17.80 4.06
CA ASP A 184 7.41 18.07 5.36
C ASP A 184 6.49 17.70 6.53
N LEU A 185 6.22 16.40 6.69
CA LEU A 185 5.33 15.91 7.74
C LEU A 185 5.95 15.93 9.14
N LEU A 186 7.27 16.13 9.26
CA LEU A 186 7.93 16.23 10.56
C LEU A 186 7.63 17.57 11.24
N ASN A 187 7.62 18.66 10.46
CA ASN A 187 7.26 19.98 10.95
C ASN A 187 5.77 20.29 10.77
N HIS A 188 5.11 19.65 9.80
CA HIS A 188 3.70 19.86 9.47
C HIS A 188 2.88 18.56 9.46
N PRO A 189 2.77 17.82 10.57
CA PRO A 189 1.99 16.59 10.62
C PRO A 189 0.48 16.81 10.40
N GLU A 190 -0.02 18.02 10.66
CA GLU A 190 -1.42 18.43 10.44
C GLU A 190 -1.86 18.32 8.96
N LEU A 191 -0.92 18.25 8.02
CA LEU A 191 -1.24 18.03 6.61
C LEU A 191 -2.03 16.73 6.38
N LEU A 192 -1.82 15.70 7.22
CA LEU A 192 -2.53 14.42 7.10
C LEU A 192 -3.97 14.45 7.63
N GLU A 193 -4.36 15.48 8.37
CA GLU A 193 -5.74 15.69 8.83
C GLU A 193 -6.44 16.86 8.10
N GLN A 194 -5.70 17.64 7.31
CA GLN A 194 -6.22 18.76 6.52
C GLN A 194 -6.41 18.41 5.04
N ASN A 195 -5.69 17.41 4.51
CA ASN A 195 -5.76 17.03 3.10
C ASN A 195 -5.96 15.51 2.93
N ALA A 196 -7.17 15.11 2.55
CA ALA A 196 -7.52 13.70 2.37
C ALA A 196 -6.69 13.01 1.28
N THR A 197 -6.26 13.74 0.24
CA THR A 197 -5.41 13.16 -0.82
C THR A 197 -4.04 12.81 -0.25
N LEU A 198 -3.42 13.70 0.53
CA LEU A 198 -2.14 13.42 1.20
C LEU A 198 -2.27 12.32 2.26
N ALA A 199 -3.39 12.28 2.98
CA ALA A 199 -3.68 11.22 3.94
C ALA A 199 -3.77 9.84 3.29
N PHE A 200 -4.41 9.72 2.12
CA PHE A 200 -4.41 8.49 1.34
C PHE A 200 -3.04 8.20 0.72
N GLU A 201 -2.32 9.22 0.23
CA GLU A 201 -0.98 9.06 -0.33
C GLU A 201 -0.01 8.46 0.70
N ALA A 202 0.00 9.00 1.92
CA ALA A 202 0.78 8.47 3.04
C ALA A 202 0.45 7.00 3.34
N ALA A 203 -0.85 6.66 3.35
CA ALA A 203 -1.31 5.29 3.59
C ALA A 203 -0.89 4.32 2.48
N ILE A 204 -1.07 4.71 1.21
CA ILE A 204 -0.68 3.88 0.05
C ILE A 204 0.83 3.75 -0.01
N TRP A 205 1.58 4.83 0.25
CA TRP A 205 3.03 4.77 0.36
C TRP A 205 3.47 3.76 1.41
N ARG A 206 2.83 3.76 2.59
CA ARG A 206 3.13 2.82 3.66
C ARG A 206 2.80 1.38 3.29
N TRP A 207 1.73 1.16 2.53
CA TRP A 207 1.36 -0.15 1.99
C TRP A 207 2.40 -0.68 0.99
N MET A 208 2.90 0.20 0.13
CA MET A 208 3.86 -0.11 -0.93
C MET A 208 5.32 -0.15 -0.45
N THR A 209 5.63 0.39 0.74
CA THR A 209 7.02 0.59 1.19
C THR A 209 7.40 -0.31 2.36
N PRO A 210 8.49 -1.09 2.26
CA PRO A 210 9.04 -1.82 3.40
C PRO A 210 9.73 -0.88 4.39
N MET A 211 9.36 -0.95 5.68
CA MET A 211 9.90 -0.06 6.72
C MET A 211 11.21 -0.55 7.35
N LYS A 212 11.50 -1.86 7.25
CA LYS A 212 12.69 -2.47 7.85
C LYS A 212 13.41 -3.34 6.84
N ARG A 213 14.74 -3.39 6.97
CA ARG A 213 15.56 -4.29 6.16
C ARG A 213 15.12 -5.74 6.39
N LYS A 214 14.79 -6.47 5.32
CA LYS A 214 14.27 -7.86 5.30
C LYS A 214 12.78 -8.02 5.67
N GLN A 215 12.06 -6.94 5.95
CA GLN A 215 10.61 -6.97 5.98
C GLN A 215 10.10 -6.68 4.56
N PRO A 216 9.08 -7.39 4.03
CA PRO A 216 8.45 -6.99 2.77
C PRO A 216 7.51 -5.79 2.98
N SER A 217 7.08 -5.17 1.88
CA SER A 217 5.92 -4.26 1.91
C SER A 217 4.62 -5.06 2.11
N ALA A 218 3.55 -4.39 2.54
CA ALA A 218 2.24 -5.03 2.60
C ALA A 218 1.79 -5.47 1.20
N HIS A 219 2.03 -4.63 0.19
CA HIS A 219 1.84 -4.97 -1.22
C HIS A 219 2.54 -6.28 -1.61
N ASP A 220 3.86 -6.38 -1.43
CA ASP A 220 4.64 -7.55 -1.84
C ASP A 220 4.22 -8.83 -1.12
N ALA A 221 3.84 -8.70 0.16
CA ALA A 221 3.32 -9.82 0.93
C ALA A 221 1.95 -10.27 0.44
N PHE A 222 1.08 -9.31 0.08
CA PHE A 222 -0.29 -9.56 -0.35
C PHE A 222 -0.34 -10.20 -1.74
N VAL A 223 0.36 -9.59 -2.72
CA VAL A 223 0.36 -10.05 -4.12
C VAL A 223 1.26 -11.28 -4.35
N GLY A 224 1.99 -11.72 -3.32
CA GLY A 224 2.77 -12.95 -3.34
C GLY A 224 4.18 -12.83 -3.91
N ASN A 225 4.71 -11.62 -4.06
CA ASN A 225 6.11 -11.38 -4.46
C ASN A 225 7.10 -11.80 -3.36
N TRP A 226 6.66 -11.76 -2.10
CA TRP A 226 7.48 -12.16 -0.96
C TRP A 226 7.40 -13.67 -0.67
N LYS A 227 8.58 -14.29 -0.54
CA LYS A 227 8.72 -15.68 -0.06
C LYS A 227 9.12 -15.67 1.42
N PRO A 228 8.28 -16.19 2.33
CA PRO A 228 8.60 -16.27 3.75
C PRO A 228 9.89 -17.04 4.00
N THR A 229 10.71 -16.57 4.94
CA THR A 229 11.87 -17.31 5.43
C THR A 229 11.45 -18.31 6.51
N LYS A 230 12.35 -19.25 6.86
CA LYS A 230 12.12 -20.20 7.96
C LYS A 230 11.82 -19.52 9.30
N LYS A 231 12.36 -18.31 9.53
CA LYS A 231 12.07 -17.53 10.75
C LYS A 231 10.66 -16.94 10.74
N ASP A 232 10.17 -16.54 9.57
CA ASP A 232 8.83 -15.95 9.41
C ASP A 232 7.73 -17.02 9.57
N THR A 233 7.99 -18.25 9.12
CA THR A 233 7.07 -19.38 9.34
C THR A 233 7.00 -19.84 10.79
N LEU A 234 8.02 -19.52 11.60
CA LEU A 234 8.06 -19.83 13.04
C LEU A 234 7.37 -18.75 13.89
N SER A 235 7.24 -17.51 13.38
CA SER A 235 6.66 -16.38 14.10
C SER A 235 5.14 -16.23 13.98
N LYS A 236 4.40 -17.31 13.66
CA LYS A 236 2.95 -17.38 13.33
C LYS A 236 2.64 -17.15 11.83
N SER A 237 1.45 -17.58 11.42
CA SER A 237 0.96 -17.66 10.02
C SER A 237 1.17 -16.38 9.20
N ARG A 238 1.16 -16.49 7.86
CA ARG A 238 1.31 -15.35 6.92
C ARG A 238 0.35 -14.18 7.23
N GLU A 239 -0.81 -14.50 7.78
CA GLU A 239 -1.84 -13.55 8.21
C GLU A 239 -1.40 -12.73 9.44
N LEU A 240 -0.76 -13.35 10.42
CA LEU A 240 -0.21 -12.68 11.59
C LEU A 240 1.05 -11.86 11.24
N ALA A 241 1.82 -12.28 10.24
CA ALA A 241 2.88 -11.44 9.68
C ALA A 241 2.30 -10.18 9.01
N PHE A 242 1.17 -10.30 8.32
CA PHE A 242 0.47 -9.18 7.69
C PHE A 242 -0.01 -8.14 8.71
N GLU A 243 -0.69 -8.60 9.77
CA GLU A 243 -1.08 -7.71 10.86
C GLU A 243 0.12 -7.07 11.56
N HIS A 244 1.22 -7.81 11.77
CA HIS A 244 2.43 -7.25 12.40
C HIS A 244 3.12 -6.18 11.53
N MET A 245 3.05 -6.31 10.20
CA MET A 245 3.54 -5.30 9.26
C MET A 245 2.71 -4.00 9.30
N MET A 246 1.42 -4.11 9.60
CA MET A 246 0.49 -2.97 9.65
C MET A 246 0.31 -2.37 11.05
N THR A 247 0.67 -3.09 12.11
CA THR A 247 0.56 -2.65 13.52
C THR A 247 1.83 -2.06 14.10
N SER A 248 2.98 -2.15 13.41
CA SER A 248 4.24 -1.54 13.83
C SER A 248 4.37 -0.05 13.46
N LEU A 249 3.25 0.67 13.52
CA LEU A 249 3.14 2.12 13.35
C LEU A 249 3.21 2.81 14.72
#